data_AF-A0A7U8B1J7-F1
#
_entry.id   AF-A0A7U8B1J7-F1
#
_cell.length_a   1.000
_cell.length_b   1.000
_cell.length_c   1.000
_cell.angle_alpha   90.00
_cell.angle_beta   90.00
_cell.angle_gamma   90.00
#
_symmetry.space_group_name_H-M   'P 1'
#
loop_
_entity.id
_entity.type
_entity.pdbx_description
1 polymer ?
#
loop_
_entity_poly.entity_id
_entity_poly.type
_entity_poly.pdbx_seq_one_letter_code
_entity_poly.pdbx_strand_id
1 'polypeptide(L)'
;MRELKIFLVVVVFTALTYWGVEPYAHSIMKPHVSPANFNFAEEDLSFAKGIVADKEALLAQAQKENNATQVESATKALDVAKENLAKNEALWASVEKIDFAKGDAAKGKAFFEGNCFACHGLKEDGIASNFTDSSAYGVIPPDLSSAALLYDEKFLAALILNPALALKVDHKFGDAFIMTAYNSETSGESEEIVNQNIADVIAYLKEMALKFEEKENARIKQEVEEKYSKVEESAEKTALMEKETIFAKERMLFVESCGRCHDMRYDGFFSPSAKNDLKGYLGSVPPDLSMMIRSRGEQYLNDFVNNTQKLLPGTAMPRVGLNEATQAKVISYIEKVGDSKKEERESLGIYIMIFFVILSIFAILWKRSVWSKLH
;
A
#
# COMPACT_ATOMS: atom_id res chain seq x y z
N MET A 1 6.63 -33.22 45.16
CA MET A 1 6.74 -33.99 43.88
C MET A 1 5.55 -33.83 42.95
N ARG A 2 4.29 -33.85 43.43
CA ARG A 2 3.10 -33.68 42.57
C ARG A 2 3.05 -32.30 41.87
N GLU A 3 3.42 -31.24 42.57
CA GLU A 3 3.47 -29.87 42.03
C GLU A 3 4.57 -29.67 40.97
N LEU A 4 5.76 -30.28 41.17
CA LEU A 4 6.83 -30.27 40.18
C LEU A 4 6.43 -30.98 38.88
N LYS A 5 5.64 -32.06 38.96
CA LYS A 5 5.10 -32.74 37.77
C LYS A 5 4.12 -31.85 37.02
N ILE A 6 3.24 -31.14 37.72
CA ILE A 6 2.29 -30.19 37.11
C ILE A 6 3.04 -29.04 36.45
N PHE A 7 4.05 -28.46 37.13
CA PHE A 7 4.90 -27.43 36.55
C PHE A 7 5.61 -27.90 35.28
N LEU A 8 6.20 -29.11 35.30
CA LEU A 8 6.89 -29.67 34.14
C LEU A 8 5.93 -29.89 32.97
N VAL A 9 4.72 -30.38 33.22
CA VAL A 9 3.67 -30.50 32.20
C VAL A 9 3.34 -29.13 31.58
N VAL A 10 3.13 -28.10 32.40
CA VAL A 10 2.87 -26.73 31.91
C VAL A 10 4.04 -26.22 31.08
N VAL A 11 5.27 -26.35 31.56
CA VAL A 11 6.47 -25.91 30.81
C VAL A 11 6.59 -26.61 29.47
N VAL A 12 6.35 -27.94 29.42
CA VAL A 12 6.43 -28.72 28.18
C VAL A 12 5.35 -28.27 27.19
N PHE A 13 4.09 -28.10 27.62
CA PHE A 13 3.03 -27.65 26.72
C PHE A 13 3.22 -26.20 26.27
N THR A 14 3.70 -25.31 27.14
CA THR A 14 4.07 -23.94 26.76
C THR A 14 5.21 -23.94 25.75
N ALA A 15 6.25 -24.74 25.95
CA ALA A 15 7.38 -24.85 25.01
C ALA A 15 6.95 -25.46 23.67
N LEU A 16 6.11 -26.51 23.68
CA LEU A 16 5.55 -27.09 22.45
C LEU A 16 4.69 -26.09 21.68
N THR A 17 3.92 -25.26 22.39
CA THR A 17 3.12 -24.21 21.76
C THR A 17 4.04 -23.14 21.15
N TYR A 18 5.03 -22.65 21.89
CA TYR A 18 5.89 -21.55 21.48
C TYR A 18 6.95 -21.93 20.42
N TRP A 19 7.45 -23.17 20.43
CA TRP A 19 8.46 -23.65 19.48
C TRP A 19 7.92 -24.56 18.38
N GLY A 20 6.75 -25.15 18.57
CA GLY A 20 6.12 -26.02 17.57
C GLY A 20 4.96 -25.35 16.87
N VAL A 21 3.88 -25.09 17.63
CA VAL A 21 2.61 -24.62 17.06
C VAL A 21 2.72 -23.19 16.53
N GLU A 22 3.29 -22.27 17.30
CA GLU A 22 3.36 -20.85 16.96
C GLU A 22 4.24 -20.56 15.73
N PRO A 23 5.46 -21.12 15.59
CA PRO A 23 6.28 -20.90 14.39
C PRO A 23 5.64 -21.50 13.14
N TYR A 24 5.02 -22.67 13.25
CA TYR A 24 4.28 -23.29 12.15
C TYR A 24 3.03 -22.48 11.79
N ALA A 25 2.26 -22.04 12.78
CA ALA A 25 1.10 -21.18 12.55
C ALA A 25 1.53 -19.85 11.89
N HIS A 26 2.64 -19.25 12.32
CA HIS A 26 3.19 -18.06 11.68
C HIS A 26 3.72 -18.32 10.27
N SER A 27 4.35 -19.45 9.97
CA SER A 27 4.82 -19.74 8.61
C SER A 27 3.67 -19.96 7.62
N ILE A 28 2.54 -20.50 8.09
CA ILE A 28 1.35 -20.70 7.25
C ILE A 28 0.50 -19.42 7.15
N MET A 29 0.30 -18.69 8.24
CA MET A 29 -0.55 -17.49 8.27
C MET A 29 0.16 -16.21 7.82
N LYS A 30 1.50 -16.18 7.85
CA LYS A 30 2.34 -15.09 7.36
C LYS A 30 3.39 -15.67 6.40
N PRO A 31 2.97 -16.13 5.21
CA PRO A 31 3.93 -16.58 4.21
C PRO A 31 4.92 -15.45 3.96
N HIS A 32 6.22 -15.78 3.97
CA HIS A 32 7.25 -14.80 3.69
C HIS A 32 7.13 -14.35 2.24
N VAL A 33 6.94 -13.05 2.03
CA VAL A 33 6.92 -12.43 0.70
C VAL A 33 8.17 -11.58 0.52
N SER A 34 8.54 -11.29 -0.73
CA SER A 34 9.60 -10.31 -0.98
C SER A 34 9.15 -8.93 -0.48
N PRO A 35 10.04 -8.16 0.15
CA PRO A 35 9.73 -6.81 0.59
C PRO A 35 9.20 -5.91 -0.54
N ALA A 36 8.56 -4.80 -0.17
CA ALA A 36 8.20 -3.75 -1.11
C ALA A 36 9.42 -3.30 -1.95
N ASN A 37 9.27 -3.28 -3.28
CA ASN A 37 10.24 -2.70 -4.20
C ASN A 37 9.57 -1.55 -4.96
N PHE A 38 10.17 -0.36 -4.87
CA PHE A 38 9.67 0.87 -5.49
C PHE A 38 10.18 1.06 -6.93
N ASN A 39 11.09 0.20 -7.39
CA ASN A 39 11.31 -0.01 -8.82
C ASN A 39 10.19 -0.91 -9.36
N PHE A 40 9.11 -0.28 -9.82
CA PHE A 40 7.89 -0.99 -10.26
C PHE A 40 8.15 -2.00 -11.39
N ALA A 41 9.07 -1.69 -12.31
CA ALA A 41 9.45 -2.62 -13.37
C ALA A 41 10.09 -3.89 -12.81
N GLU A 42 11.08 -3.74 -11.92
CA GLU A 42 11.75 -4.87 -11.28
C GLU A 42 10.78 -5.67 -10.41
N GLU A 43 9.94 -4.99 -9.62
CA GLU A 43 8.91 -5.59 -8.77
C GLU A 43 7.94 -6.45 -9.60
N ASP A 44 7.43 -5.92 -10.71
CA ASP A 44 6.46 -6.62 -11.55
C ASP A 44 7.06 -7.80 -12.30
N LEU A 45 8.24 -7.60 -12.89
CA LEU A 45 8.94 -8.66 -13.62
C LEU A 45 9.41 -9.77 -12.69
N SER A 46 9.95 -9.43 -11.50
CA SER A 46 10.37 -10.41 -10.51
C SER A 46 9.16 -11.21 -9.98
N PHE A 47 8.06 -10.52 -9.67
CA PHE A 47 6.83 -11.17 -9.24
C PHE A 47 6.28 -12.12 -10.31
N ALA A 48 6.14 -11.67 -11.56
CA ALA A 48 5.62 -12.49 -12.65
C ALA A 48 6.53 -13.70 -12.95
N LYS A 49 7.85 -13.53 -12.93
CA LYS A 49 8.82 -14.63 -13.07
C LYS A 49 8.71 -15.65 -11.93
N GLY A 50 8.52 -15.18 -10.70
CA GLY A 50 8.25 -16.05 -9.55
C GLY A 50 7.00 -16.91 -9.75
N ILE A 51 5.90 -16.31 -10.22
CA ILE A 51 4.66 -17.04 -10.51
C ILE A 51 4.86 -18.08 -11.62
N VAL A 52 5.59 -17.74 -12.69
CA VAL A 52 5.92 -18.71 -13.76
C VAL A 52 6.71 -19.89 -13.18
N ALA A 53 7.76 -19.63 -12.39
CA ALA A 53 8.57 -20.67 -11.77
C ALA A 53 7.73 -21.59 -10.85
N ASP A 54 6.81 -21.02 -10.06
CA ASP A 54 5.90 -21.79 -9.23
C ASP A 54 4.96 -22.68 -10.07
N LYS A 55 4.45 -22.18 -11.20
CA LYS A 55 3.59 -22.97 -12.10
C LYS A 55 4.37 -24.06 -12.82
N GLU A 56 5.63 -23.82 -13.19
CA GLU A 56 6.51 -24.84 -13.75
C GLU A 56 6.79 -25.96 -12.75
N ALA A 57 7.03 -25.61 -11.47
CA ALA A 57 7.22 -26.59 -10.41
C ALA A 57 5.95 -27.44 -10.17
N LEU A 58 4.77 -26.82 -10.15
CA LEU A 58 3.49 -27.51 -10.03
C LEU A 58 3.21 -28.44 -11.21
N LEU A 59 3.50 -28.02 -12.44
CA LEU A 59 3.36 -28.87 -13.63
C LEU A 59 4.32 -30.08 -13.55
N ALA A 60 5.58 -29.85 -13.17
CA ALA A 60 6.55 -30.93 -12.99
C ALA A 60 6.12 -31.93 -11.90
N GLN A 61 5.48 -31.46 -10.82
CA GLN A 61 4.93 -32.32 -9.79
C GLN A 61 3.74 -33.15 -10.31
N ALA A 62 2.78 -32.51 -10.98
CA ALA A 62 1.62 -33.21 -11.55
C ALA A 62 2.02 -34.29 -12.55
N GLN A 63 3.06 -34.03 -13.35
CA GLN A 63 3.64 -34.99 -14.29
C GLN A 63 4.25 -36.19 -13.56
N LYS A 64 4.98 -35.97 -12.46
CA LYS A 64 5.56 -37.06 -11.63
C LYS A 64 4.47 -37.93 -10.98
N GLU A 65 3.36 -37.33 -10.60
CA GLU A 65 2.22 -38.02 -9.97
C GLU A 65 1.32 -38.76 -10.99
N ASN A 66 1.62 -38.67 -12.30
CA ASN A 66 0.85 -39.26 -13.41
C ASN A 66 -0.65 -38.90 -13.40
N ASN A 67 -0.99 -37.69 -12.90
CA ASN A 67 -2.37 -37.22 -12.82
C ASN A 67 -2.71 -36.37 -14.05
N ALA A 68 -3.32 -36.98 -15.07
CA ALA A 68 -3.61 -36.33 -16.35
C ALA A 68 -4.44 -35.03 -16.21
N THR A 69 -5.45 -35.02 -15.33
CA THR A 69 -6.29 -33.83 -15.09
C THR A 69 -5.50 -32.69 -14.45
N GLN A 70 -4.61 -33.01 -13.50
CA GLN A 70 -3.75 -32.00 -12.88
C GLN A 70 -2.69 -31.47 -13.85
N VAL A 71 -2.16 -32.31 -14.74
CA VAL A 71 -1.25 -31.88 -15.80
C VAL A 71 -1.93 -30.86 -16.71
N GLU A 72 -3.13 -31.16 -17.20
CA GLU A 72 -3.89 -30.23 -18.06
C GLU A 72 -4.16 -28.89 -17.36
N SER A 73 -4.63 -28.93 -16.11
CA SER A 73 -4.88 -27.71 -15.33
C SER A 73 -3.60 -26.92 -15.04
N ALA A 74 -2.49 -27.59 -14.76
CA ALA A 74 -1.20 -26.95 -14.48
C ALA A 74 -0.60 -26.34 -15.74
N THR A 75 -0.74 -26.99 -16.90
CA THR A 75 -0.32 -26.44 -18.19
C THR A 75 -1.08 -25.16 -18.50
N LYS A 76 -2.41 -25.17 -18.40
CA LYS A 76 -3.22 -23.95 -18.63
C LYS A 76 -2.84 -22.82 -17.68
N ALA A 77 -2.60 -23.12 -16.40
CA ALA A 77 -2.18 -22.11 -15.43
C ALA A 77 -0.78 -21.55 -15.74
N LEU A 78 0.14 -22.37 -16.25
CA LEU A 78 1.46 -21.94 -16.69
C LEU A 78 1.39 -21.05 -17.92
N ASP A 79 0.55 -21.38 -18.89
CA ASP A 79 0.38 -20.58 -20.11
C ASP A 79 -0.15 -19.18 -19.78
N VAL A 80 -1.15 -19.08 -18.89
CA VAL A 80 -1.66 -17.80 -18.39
C VAL A 80 -0.57 -17.01 -17.65
N ALA A 81 0.26 -17.68 -16.83
CA ALA A 81 1.37 -17.01 -16.13
C ALA A 81 2.42 -16.47 -17.11
N LYS A 82 2.73 -17.21 -18.18
CA LYS A 82 3.67 -16.79 -19.24
C LYS A 82 3.11 -15.62 -20.05
N GLU A 83 1.83 -15.64 -20.39
CA GLU A 83 1.16 -14.53 -21.04
C GLU A 83 1.21 -13.27 -20.17
N ASN A 84 0.93 -13.40 -18.86
CA ASN A 84 1.01 -12.27 -17.94
C ASN A 84 2.44 -11.72 -17.82
N LEU A 85 3.46 -12.59 -17.77
CA LEU A 85 4.86 -12.15 -17.80
C LEU A 85 5.18 -11.37 -19.08
N ALA A 86 4.79 -11.90 -20.25
CA ALA A 86 5.02 -11.24 -21.53
C ALA A 86 4.33 -9.86 -21.61
N LYS A 87 3.11 -9.73 -21.07
CA LYS A 87 2.41 -8.43 -20.97
C LYS A 87 3.18 -7.44 -20.09
N ASN A 88 3.71 -7.86 -18.95
CA ASN A 88 4.51 -7.00 -18.08
C ASN A 88 5.83 -6.60 -18.75
N GLU A 89 6.50 -7.53 -19.43
CA GLU A 89 7.73 -7.25 -20.19
C GLU A 89 7.48 -6.23 -21.30
N ALA A 90 6.39 -6.38 -22.05
CA ALA A 90 6.00 -5.42 -23.08
C ALA A 90 5.69 -4.03 -22.50
N LEU A 91 4.89 -3.97 -21.43
CA LEU A 91 4.55 -2.71 -20.77
C LEU A 91 5.80 -1.95 -20.31
N TRP A 92 6.69 -2.62 -19.57
CA TRP A 92 7.88 -1.98 -19.03
C TRP A 92 8.90 -1.63 -20.12
N ALA A 93 9.00 -2.43 -21.20
CA ALA A 93 9.79 -2.06 -22.37
C ALA A 93 9.26 -0.81 -23.08
N SER A 94 7.94 -0.61 -23.13
CA SER A 94 7.35 0.65 -23.65
C SER A 94 7.65 1.83 -22.74
N VAL A 95 7.54 1.67 -21.42
CA VAL A 95 7.86 2.73 -20.44
C VAL A 95 9.32 3.16 -20.54
N GLU A 96 10.26 2.23 -20.73
CA GLU A 96 11.69 2.54 -20.88
C GLU A 96 12.02 3.43 -22.09
N LYS A 97 11.15 3.44 -23.12
CA LYS A 97 11.33 4.29 -24.31
C LYS A 97 10.85 5.73 -24.10
N ILE A 98 10.17 6.02 -22.99
CA ILE A 98 9.63 7.36 -22.71
C ILE A 98 10.74 8.23 -22.13
N ASP A 99 10.99 9.36 -22.79
CA ASP A 99 11.96 10.36 -22.36
C ASP A 99 11.24 11.48 -21.59
N PHE A 100 11.08 11.31 -20.28
CA PHE A 100 10.38 12.28 -19.42
C PHE A 100 11.02 13.66 -19.39
N ALA A 101 12.31 13.78 -19.73
CA ALA A 101 13.00 15.07 -19.79
C ALA A 101 12.55 15.93 -20.98
N LYS A 102 11.91 15.33 -21.99
CA LYS A 102 11.33 16.03 -23.14
C LYS A 102 9.88 16.44 -22.97
N GLY A 103 9.29 16.19 -21.79
CA GLY A 103 7.91 16.58 -21.52
C GLY A 103 7.71 18.09 -21.55
N ASP A 104 6.67 18.53 -22.25
CA ASP A 104 6.21 19.91 -22.35
C ASP A 104 4.86 20.05 -21.62
N ALA A 105 4.85 20.76 -20.49
CA ALA A 105 3.66 20.93 -19.66
C ALA A 105 2.50 21.65 -20.39
N ALA A 106 2.78 22.54 -21.35
CA ALA A 106 1.74 23.23 -22.10
C ALA A 106 1.02 22.29 -23.06
N LYS A 107 1.78 21.41 -23.74
CA LYS A 107 1.21 20.32 -24.54
C LYS A 107 0.50 19.29 -23.67
N GLY A 108 1.07 19.00 -22.49
CA GLY A 108 0.51 18.09 -21.52
C GLY A 108 -0.87 18.54 -21.04
N LYS A 109 -1.06 19.84 -20.83
CA LYS A 109 -2.36 20.44 -20.54
C LYS A 109 -3.35 20.22 -21.68
N ALA A 110 -2.97 20.53 -22.92
CA ALA A 110 -3.84 20.32 -24.07
C ALA A 110 -4.23 18.84 -24.25
N PHE A 111 -3.27 17.93 -24.02
CA PHE A 111 -3.52 16.50 -24.03
C PHE A 111 -4.49 16.07 -22.92
N PHE A 112 -4.30 16.59 -21.70
CA PHE A 112 -5.16 16.32 -20.54
C PHE A 112 -6.61 16.75 -20.81
N GLU A 113 -6.81 17.95 -21.34
CA GLU A 113 -8.13 18.50 -21.67
C GLU A 113 -8.85 17.63 -22.73
N GLY A 114 -8.10 17.08 -23.69
CA GLY A 114 -8.65 16.21 -24.73
C GLY A 114 -8.93 14.77 -24.31
N ASN A 115 -8.14 14.21 -23.39
CA ASN A 115 -8.11 12.76 -23.13
C ASN A 115 -8.43 12.35 -21.68
N CYS A 116 -8.19 13.22 -20.70
CA CYS A 116 -8.28 12.89 -19.28
C CYS A 116 -9.45 13.59 -18.58
N PHE A 117 -9.71 14.85 -18.95
CA PHE A 117 -10.69 15.72 -18.31
C PHE A 117 -12.12 15.15 -18.30
N ALA A 118 -12.48 14.30 -19.27
CA ALA A 118 -13.77 13.66 -19.31
C ALA A 118 -14.12 12.96 -17.98
N CYS A 119 -13.13 12.38 -17.30
CA CYS A 119 -13.30 11.72 -16.01
C CYS A 119 -12.56 12.38 -14.85
N HIS A 120 -11.39 12.97 -15.09
CA HIS A 120 -10.52 13.47 -14.04
C HIS A 120 -10.61 15.00 -13.87
N GLY A 121 -10.71 15.43 -12.62
CA GLY A 121 -10.51 16.83 -12.23
C GLY A 121 -9.03 17.16 -12.05
N LEU A 122 -8.72 18.44 -12.10
CA LEU A 122 -7.39 18.99 -11.86
C LEU A 122 -7.54 20.42 -11.30
N LYS A 123 -8.00 20.48 -10.04
CA LYS A 123 -8.38 21.70 -9.34
C LYS A 123 -7.31 22.79 -9.32
N GLU A 124 -6.03 22.42 -9.28
CA GLU A 124 -4.94 23.42 -9.24
C GLU A 124 -4.74 24.17 -10.57
N ASP A 125 -5.43 23.75 -11.63
CA ASP A 125 -5.56 24.52 -12.89
C ASP A 125 -7.03 24.91 -13.17
N GLY A 126 -7.87 24.94 -12.15
CA GLY A 126 -9.28 25.35 -12.26
C GLY A 126 -10.19 24.34 -12.96
N ILE A 127 -9.71 23.12 -13.21
CA ILE A 127 -10.49 22.07 -13.88
C ILE A 127 -11.27 21.29 -12.82
N ALA A 128 -12.58 21.50 -12.75
CA ALA A 128 -13.45 20.77 -11.83
C ALA A 128 -13.69 19.33 -12.30
N SER A 129 -13.85 18.40 -11.35
CA SER A 129 -14.32 17.04 -11.68
C SER A 129 -15.75 17.07 -12.20
N ASN A 130 -16.03 16.32 -13.27
CA ASN A 130 -17.38 16.08 -13.76
C ASN A 130 -18.18 15.11 -12.86
N PHE A 131 -17.49 14.42 -11.95
CA PHE A 131 -18.08 13.41 -11.06
C PHE A 131 -17.93 13.84 -9.60
N THR A 132 -19.07 14.04 -8.93
CA THR A 132 -19.14 14.42 -7.51
C THR A 132 -19.45 13.24 -6.59
N ASP A 133 -19.84 12.10 -7.14
CA ASP A 133 -20.16 10.87 -6.40
C ASP A 133 -19.70 9.62 -7.17
N SER A 134 -19.84 8.46 -6.51
CA SER A 134 -19.39 7.16 -7.03
C SER A 134 -20.42 6.46 -7.92
N SER A 135 -21.59 7.03 -8.18
CA SER A 135 -22.70 6.31 -8.82
C SER A 135 -22.39 5.89 -10.26
N ALA A 136 -21.59 6.68 -10.98
CA ALA A 136 -21.26 6.43 -12.38
C ALA A 136 -20.28 5.25 -12.57
N TYR A 137 -19.28 5.14 -11.70
CA TYR A 137 -18.14 4.22 -11.89
C TYR A 137 -17.88 3.30 -10.72
N GLY A 138 -18.73 3.33 -9.68
CA GLY A 138 -18.53 2.58 -8.44
C GLY A 138 -17.50 3.18 -7.48
N VAL A 139 -16.64 4.05 -7.98
CA VAL A 139 -15.64 4.83 -7.24
C VAL A 139 -15.52 6.22 -7.86
N ILE A 140 -15.26 7.23 -7.04
CA ILE A 140 -15.05 8.60 -7.53
C ILE A 140 -13.69 8.66 -8.26
N PRO A 141 -13.65 9.10 -9.54
CA PRO A 141 -12.40 9.38 -10.23
C PRO A 141 -11.54 10.39 -9.45
N PRO A 142 -10.23 10.14 -9.28
CA PRO A 142 -9.37 11.04 -8.53
C PRO A 142 -9.20 12.39 -9.24
N ASP A 143 -9.11 13.45 -8.45
CA ASP A 143 -8.46 14.68 -8.87
C ASP A 143 -6.95 14.40 -9.04
N LEU A 144 -6.36 14.85 -10.13
CA LEU A 144 -4.98 14.53 -10.48
C LEU A 144 -3.98 15.62 -10.07
N SER A 145 -4.41 16.67 -9.36
CA SER A 145 -3.50 17.75 -8.94
C SER A 145 -2.37 17.26 -8.04
N SER A 146 -2.58 16.20 -7.26
CA SER A 146 -1.58 15.60 -6.37
C SER A 146 -0.84 14.40 -6.98
N ALA A 147 -1.20 13.98 -8.21
CA ALA A 147 -0.76 12.69 -8.75
C ALA A 147 0.77 12.53 -8.82
N ALA A 148 1.48 13.54 -9.33
CA ALA A 148 2.94 13.49 -9.43
C ALA A 148 3.69 13.72 -8.10
N LEU A 149 2.98 14.08 -7.02
CA LEU A 149 3.52 14.07 -5.66
C LEU A 149 3.47 12.64 -5.08
N LEU A 150 2.39 11.92 -5.35
CA LEU A 150 2.12 10.60 -4.77
C LEU A 150 2.86 9.46 -5.49
N TYR A 151 2.94 9.55 -6.81
CA TYR A 151 3.25 8.43 -7.68
C TYR A 151 4.59 8.62 -8.39
N ASP A 152 5.28 7.51 -8.66
CA ASP A 152 6.47 7.50 -9.51
C ASP A 152 6.10 7.79 -10.98
N GLU A 153 6.97 8.49 -11.72
CA GLU A 153 6.69 8.87 -13.11
C GLU A 153 6.59 7.68 -14.06
N LYS A 154 7.39 6.62 -13.84
CA LYS A 154 7.34 5.41 -14.64
C LYS A 154 6.09 4.61 -14.32
N PHE A 155 5.67 4.61 -13.05
CA PHE A 155 4.38 4.05 -12.67
C PHE A 155 3.21 4.80 -13.31
N LEU A 156 3.23 6.14 -13.31
CA LEU A 156 2.21 6.94 -14.01
C LEU A 156 2.17 6.64 -15.50
N ALA A 157 3.32 6.52 -16.15
CA ALA A 157 3.41 6.12 -17.55
C ALA A 157 2.83 4.72 -17.80
N ALA A 158 3.19 3.74 -16.96
CA ALA A 158 2.65 2.39 -17.02
C ALA A 158 1.13 2.38 -16.82
N LEU A 159 0.63 3.17 -15.88
CA LEU A 159 -0.80 3.35 -15.61
C LEU A 159 -1.54 3.91 -16.82
N ILE A 160 -0.98 4.90 -17.52
CA ILE A 160 -1.60 5.47 -18.72
C ILE A 160 -1.57 4.46 -19.89
N LEU A 161 -0.45 3.74 -20.08
CA LEU A 161 -0.28 2.76 -21.16
C LEU A 161 -1.16 1.53 -21.01
N ASN A 162 -1.30 1.01 -19.78
CA ASN A 162 -2.13 -0.17 -19.48
C ASN A 162 -2.60 -0.14 -18.01
N PRO A 163 -3.75 0.51 -17.73
CA PRO A 163 -4.17 0.73 -16.35
C PRO A 163 -4.48 -0.54 -15.57
N ALA A 164 -5.15 -1.52 -16.18
CA ALA A 164 -5.54 -2.77 -15.50
C ALA A 164 -4.31 -3.60 -15.09
N LEU A 165 -3.30 -3.66 -15.96
CA LEU A 165 -2.06 -4.37 -15.69
C LEU A 165 -1.21 -3.63 -14.64
N ALA A 166 -1.01 -2.31 -14.82
CA ALA A 166 -0.23 -1.49 -13.90
C ALA A 166 -0.79 -1.52 -12.47
N LEU A 167 -2.12 -1.50 -12.33
CA LEU A 167 -2.82 -1.58 -11.03
C LEU A 167 -2.96 -3.01 -10.49
N LYS A 168 -2.47 -4.03 -11.20
CA LYS A 168 -2.59 -5.46 -10.85
C LYS A 168 -4.02 -5.91 -10.63
N VAL A 169 -4.93 -5.50 -11.52
CA VAL A 169 -6.35 -5.89 -11.50
C VAL A 169 -6.84 -6.45 -12.85
N ASP A 170 -5.91 -6.72 -13.77
CA ASP A 170 -6.17 -7.37 -15.06
C ASP A 170 -6.93 -8.71 -14.90
N HIS A 171 -6.61 -9.50 -13.87
CA HIS A 171 -7.31 -10.77 -13.56
C HIS A 171 -8.80 -10.60 -13.26
N LYS A 172 -9.24 -9.39 -12.90
CA LYS A 172 -10.62 -9.08 -12.57
C LYS A 172 -11.32 -8.31 -13.69
N PHE A 173 -10.68 -7.28 -14.23
CA PHE A 173 -11.31 -6.36 -15.16
C PHE A 173 -10.90 -6.60 -16.61
N GLY A 174 -9.66 -7.04 -16.86
CA GLY A 174 -9.10 -7.14 -18.21
C GLY A 174 -9.37 -5.85 -19.02
N ASP A 175 -9.84 -6.04 -20.25
CA ASP A 175 -10.19 -4.95 -21.17
C ASP A 175 -11.43 -4.15 -20.75
N ALA A 176 -12.23 -4.65 -19.78
CA ALA A 176 -13.40 -3.96 -19.25
C ALA A 176 -13.07 -2.96 -18.13
N PHE A 177 -11.78 -2.70 -17.88
CA PHE A 177 -11.37 -1.68 -16.91
C PHE A 177 -11.84 -0.28 -17.34
N ILE A 178 -12.36 0.48 -16.38
CA ILE A 178 -13.06 1.76 -16.65
C ILE A 178 -12.13 2.82 -17.24
N MET A 179 -10.87 2.85 -16.79
CA MET A 179 -9.86 3.71 -17.37
C MET A 179 -9.31 3.02 -18.62
N THR A 180 -9.57 3.59 -19.80
CA THR A 180 -9.06 3.07 -21.06
C THR A 180 -7.56 3.27 -21.17
N ALA A 181 -6.86 2.25 -21.68
CA ALA A 181 -5.44 2.36 -22.01
C ALA A 181 -5.20 3.41 -23.11
N TYR A 182 -4.11 4.17 -23.00
CA TYR A 182 -3.62 5.06 -24.03
C TYR A 182 -2.27 4.55 -24.55
N ASN A 183 -2.32 3.77 -25.63
CA ASN A 183 -1.17 3.18 -26.31
C ASN A 183 -1.41 3.19 -27.84
N SER A 184 -0.44 2.78 -28.65
CA SER A 184 -0.55 2.83 -30.11
C SER A 184 -1.73 2.05 -30.69
N GLU A 185 -2.15 0.96 -30.04
CA GLU A 185 -3.30 0.16 -30.49
C GLU A 185 -4.62 0.87 -30.21
N THR A 186 -4.75 1.51 -29.05
CA THR A 186 -6.01 2.16 -28.64
C THR A 186 -6.14 3.59 -29.15
N SER A 187 -5.03 4.33 -29.30
CA SER A 187 -5.04 5.69 -29.85
C SER A 187 -4.97 5.73 -31.37
N GLY A 188 -4.39 4.70 -32.01
CA GLY A 188 -4.07 4.70 -33.43
C GLY A 188 -2.88 5.59 -33.80
N GLU A 189 -2.17 6.14 -32.81
CA GLU A 189 -1.01 7.00 -33.00
C GLU A 189 0.30 6.20 -32.96
N SER A 190 1.37 6.76 -33.54
CA SER A 190 2.68 6.10 -33.49
C SER A 190 3.23 6.04 -32.06
N GLU A 191 4.13 5.08 -31.80
CA GLU A 191 4.77 4.91 -30.48
C GLU A 191 5.47 6.20 -30.04
N GLU A 192 6.09 6.93 -30.96
CA GLU A 192 6.76 8.20 -30.67
C GLU A 192 5.78 9.28 -30.19
N ILE A 193 4.60 9.37 -30.81
CA ILE A 193 3.56 10.34 -30.44
C ILE A 193 2.99 9.98 -29.07
N VAL A 194 2.66 8.70 -28.86
CA VAL A 194 2.15 8.20 -27.56
C VAL A 194 3.15 8.51 -26.46
N ASN A 195 4.43 8.17 -26.65
CA ASN A 195 5.48 8.39 -25.66
C ASN A 195 5.66 9.88 -25.35
N GLN A 196 5.62 10.74 -26.37
CA GLN A 196 5.72 12.18 -26.18
C GLN A 196 4.51 12.74 -25.42
N ASN A 197 3.28 12.33 -25.77
CA ASN A 197 2.07 12.78 -25.09
C ASN A 197 2.05 12.35 -23.62
N ILE A 198 2.55 11.14 -23.31
CA ILE A 198 2.70 10.67 -21.92
C ILE A 198 3.74 11.50 -21.17
N ALA A 199 4.89 11.78 -21.78
CA ALA A 199 5.91 12.65 -21.16
C ALA A 199 5.37 14.07 -20.90
N ASP A 200 4.63 14.62 -21.86
CA ASP A 200 4.00 15.93 -21.79
C ASP A 200 2.97 16.01 -20.65
N VAL A 201 2.04 15.05 -20.57
CA VAL A 201 1.02 15.06 -19.50
C VAL A 201 1.64 14.84 -18.12
N ILE A 202 2.68 14.00 -17.99
CA ILE A 202 3.38 13.83 -16.72
C ILE A 202 4.13 15.13 -16.33
N ALA A 203 4.73 15.85 -17.29
CA ALA A 203 5.32 17.16 -17.02
C ALA A 203 4.29 18.18 -16.51
N TYR A 204 3.09 18.17 -17.10
CA TYR A 204 1.97 18.98 -16.63
C TYR A 204 1.52 18.60 -15.21
N LEU A 205 1.34 17.30 -14.93
CA LEU A 205 0.96 16.82 -13.59
C LEU A 205 2.02 17.16 -12.53
N LYS A 206 3.32 17.18 -12.88
CA LYS A 206 4.40 17.63 -11.98
C LYS A 206 4.26 19.10 -11.62
N GLU A 207 3.91 19.97 -12.58
CA GLU A 207 3.66 21.39 -12.29
C GLU A 207 2.48 21.56 -11.34
N MET A 208 1.41 20.78 -11.53
CA MET A 208 0.23 20.82 -10.67
C MET A 208 0.50 20.30 -9.27
N ALA A 209 1.30 19.24 -9.15
CA ALA A 209 1.72 18.69 -7.86
C ALA A 209 2.49 19.70 -7.02
N LEU A 210 3.35 20.53 -7.63
CA LEU A 210 4.06 21.60 -6.92
C LEU A 210 3.09 22.65 -6.38
N LYS A 211 2.13 23.10 -7.21
CA LYS A 211 1.09 24.06 -6.81
C LYS A 211 0.21 23.50 -5.69
N PHE A 212 -0.19 22.24 -5.83
CA PHE A 212 -0.98 21.52 -4.83
C PHE A 212 -0.25 21.45 -3.49
N GLU A 213 1.02 21.00 -3.50
CA GLU A 213 1.82 20.87 -2.28
C GLU A 213 2.05 22.22 -1.59
N GLU A 214 2.37 23.28 -2.34
CA GLU A 214 2.56 24.63 -1.78
C GLU A 214 1.30 25.14 -1.09
N LYS A 215 0.16 25.06 -1.78
CA LYS A 215 -1.14 25.52 -1.28
C LYS A 215 -1.58 24.74 -0.04
N GLU A 216 -1.42 23.43 -0.07
CA GLU A 216 -1.82 22.56 1.02
C GLU A 216 -0.90 22.75 2.25
N ASN A 217 0.40 22.93 2.03
CA ASN A 217 1.33 23.29 3.10
C ASN A 217 0.97 24.63 3.75
N ALA A 218 0.56 25.63 2.95
CA ALA A 218 0.10 26.92 3.46
C ALA A 218 -1.20 26.80 4.26
N ARG A 219 -2.18 26.02 3.75
CA ARG A 219 -3.45 25.75 4.42
C ARG A 219 -3.23 25.05 5.77
N ILE A 220 -2.44 23.98 5.79
CA ILE A 220 -2.11 23.23 7.00
C ILE A 220 -1.42 24.14 8.02
N LYS A 221 -0.44 24.94 7.58
CA LYS A 221 0.25 25.88 8.47
C LYS A 221 -0.73 26.86 9.12
N GLN A 222 -1.63 27.45 8.34
CA GLN A 222 -2.64 28.38 8.84
C GLN A 222 -3.58 27.70 9.86
N GLU A 223 -4.07 26.49 9.56
CA GLU A 223 -4.97 25.75 10.46
C GLU A 223 -4.31 25.39 11.79
N VAL A 224 -3.03 24.99 11.75
CA VAL A 224 -2.26 24.69 12.96
C VAL A 224 -2.01 25.97 13.77
N GLU A 225 -1.59 27.07 13.14
CA GLU A 225 -1.41 28.36 13.81
C GLU A 225 -2.70 28.86 14.47
N GLU A 226 -3.84 28.70 13.79
CA GLU A 226 -5.15 29.06 14.33
C GLU A 226 -5.55 28.18 15.53
N LYS A 227 -5.36 26.85 15.42
CA LYS A 227 -5.66 25.87 16.47
C LYS A 227 -4.92 26.19 17.79
N TYR A 228 -3.66 26.62 17.69
CA TYR A 228 -2.81 26.92 18.85
C TYR A 228 -2.72 28.43 19.17
N SER A 229 -3.53 29.28 18.54
CA SER A 229 -3.50 30.74 18.71
C SER A 229 -3.74 31.23 20.15
N LYS A 230 -4.47 30.45 20.96
CA LYS A 230 -4.79 30.75 22.36
C LYS A 230 -3.83 30.10 23.37
N VAL A 231 -2.86 29.33 22.89
CA VAL A 231 -1.85 28.68 23.74
C VAL A 231 -0.65 29.62 23.89
N GLU A 232 -0.22 29.82 25.13
CA GLU A 232 0.94 30.66 25.43
C GLU A 232 2.21 30.13 24.74
N GLU A 233 3.05 31.06 24.30
CA GLU A 233 4.27 30.72 23.58
C GLU A 233 5.23 29.95 24.48
N SER A 234 5.55 28.72 24.07
CA SER A 234 6.40 27.82 24.84
C SER A 234 7.03 26.79 23.90
N ALA A 235 8.13 26.16 24.33
CA ALA A 235 8.74 25.07 23.59
C ALA A 235 7.78 23.89 23.39
N GLU A 236 6.86 23.66 24.34
CA GLU A 236 5.82 22.65 24.25
C GLU A 236 4.80 22.97 23.14
N LYS A 237 4.35 24.22 23.05
CA LYS A 237 3.48 24.67 21.96
C LYS A 237 4.12 24.44 20.60
N THR A 238 5.38 24.85 20.43
CA THR A 238 6.11 24.66 19.16
C THR A 238 6.19 23.18 18.78
N ALA A 239 6.51 22.30 19.74
CA ALA A 239 6.58 20.85 19.51
C ALA A 239 5.20 20.25 19.16
N LEU A 240 4.12 20.71 19.79
CA LEU A 240 2.76 20.27 19.46
C LEU A 240 2.32 20.71 18.07
N MET A 241 2.63 21.97 17.69
CA MET A 241 2.35 22.49 16.35
C MET A 241 3.12 21.72 15.27
N GLU A 242 4.38 21.37 15.52
CA GLU A 242 5.17 20.54 14.59
C GLU A 242 4.55 19.15 14.43
N LYS A 243 4.20 18.48 15.53
CA LYS A 243 3.52 17.17 15.50
C LYS A 243 2.20 17.22 14.73
N GLU A 244 1.39 18.25 14.96
CA GLU A 244 0.12 18.46 14.25
C GLU A 244 0.33 18.71 12.76
N THR A 245 1.33 19.52 12.40
CA THR A 245 1.68 19.81 11.00
C THR A 245 2.10 18.55 10.27
N ILE A 246 2.95 17.72 10.90
CA ILE A 246 3.37 16.43 10.33
C ILE A 246 2.15 15.52 10.14
N PHE A 247 1.31 15.38 11.17
CA PHE A 247 0.10 14.56 11.12
C PHE A 247 -0.83 15.00 9.98
N ALA A 248 -1.09 16.31 9.85
CA ALA A 248 -1.97 16.86 8.81
C ALA A 248 -1.44 16.62 7.39
N LYS A 249 -0.11 16.73 7.18
CA LYS A 249 0.51 16.45 5.87
C LYS A 249 0.40 14.98 5.50
N GLU A 250 0.68 14.07 6.43
CA GLU A 250 0.57 12.63 6.17
C GLU A 250 -0.90 12.20 5.98
N ARG A 251 -1.82 12.80 6.75
CA ARG A 251 -3.26 12.64 6.56
C ARG A 251 -3.68 13.04 5.16
N MET A 252 -3.22 14.18 4.65
CA MET A 252 -3.52 14.61 3.28
C MET A 252 -3.06 13.56 2.27
N LEU A 253 -1.83 13.05 2.39
CA LEU A 253 -1.32 12.02 1.47
C LEU A 253 -2.15 10.73 1.53
N PHE A 254 -2.63 10.34 2.72
CA PHE A 254 -3.56 9.22 2.88
C PHE A 254 -4.90 9.47 2.18
N VAL A 255 -5.50 10.66 2.37
CA VAL A 255 -6.78 11.02 1.76
C VAL A 255 -6.67 11.00 0.23
N GLU A 256 -5.58 11.57 -0.30
CA GLU A 256 -5.30 11.66 -1.72
C GLU A 256 -4.90 10.32 -2.36
N SER A 257 -4.54 9.29 -1.59
CA SER A 257 -4.14 7.98 -2.11
C SER A 257 -5.15 6.87 -1.84
N CYS A 258 -5.58 6.71 -0.58
CA CYS A 258 -6.43 5.63 -0.09
C CYS A 258 -7.88 6.08 0.20
N GLY A 259 -8.09 7.38 0.42
CA GLY A 259 -9.33 7.91 0.99
C GLY A 259 -10.58 7.71 0.13
N ARG A 260 -10.44 7.54 -1.19
CA ARG A 260 -11.57 7.29 -2.11
C ARG A 260 -12.24 5.91 -1.94
N CYS A 261 -11.59 4.98 -1.23
CA CYS A 261 -12.12 3.65 -0.96
C CYS A 261 -12.25 3.37 0.54
N HIS A 262 -11.24 3.79 1.32
CA HIS A 262 -11.09 3.39 2.70
C HIS A 262 -11.57 4.46 3.68
N ASP A 263 -12.17 4.00 4.79
CA ASP A 263 -12.41 4.87 5.94
C ASP A 263 -11.17 4.89 6.85
N MET A 264 -11.06 5.96 7.63
CA MET A 264 -10.15 6.10 8.78
C MET A 264 -10.96 6.65 9.96
N ARG A 265 -11.90 5.83 10.45
CA ARG A 265 -12.92 6.22 11.45
C ARG A 265 -12.35 6.76 12.75
N TYR A 266 -11.19 6.26 13.20
CA TYR A 266 -10.57 6.75 14.44
C TYR A 266 -10.00 8.17 14.30
N ASP A 267 -9.77 8.63 13.07
CA ASP A 267 -9.46 10.03 12.73
C ASP A 267 -10.70 10.78 12.19
N GLY A 268 -11.89 10.19 12.28
CA GLY A 268 -13.13 10.79 11.79
C GLY A 268 -13.20 10.97 10.27
N PHE A 269 -12.33 10.33 9.50
CA PHE A 269 -12.36 10.39 8.04
C PHE A 269 -13.21 9.25 7.46
N PHE A 270 -14.12 9.60 6.56
CA PHE A 270 -14.99 8.66 5.85
C PHE A 270 -14.80 8.82 4.36
N SER A 271 -14.74 7.69 3.67
CA SER A 271 -14.57 7.70 2.22
C SER A 271 -15.73 8.42 1.53
N PRO A 272 -15.47 9.30 0.54
CA PRO A 272 -16.53 9.99 -0.18
C PRO A 272 -17.31 9.06 -1.13
N SER A 273 -16.73 7.92 -1.52
CA SER A 273 -17.44 6.92 -2.34
C SER A 273 -18.43 6.12 -1.48
N ALA A 274 -19.63 5.90 -1.99
CA ALA A 274 -20.66 5.14 -1.30
C ALA A 274 -20.23 3.66 -1.16
N LYS A 275 -20.47 3.08 0.02
CA LYS A 275 -20.04 1.69 0.30
C LYS A 275 -20.72 0.64 -0.59
N ASN A 276 -21.95 0.89 -1.02
CA ASN A 276 -22.67 0.00 -1.94
C ASN A 276 -22.07 0.05 -3.35
N ASP A 277 -21.70 1.24 -3.82
CA ASP A 277 -21.05 1.44 -5.11
C ASP A 277 -19.67 0.76 -5.13
N LEU A 278 -18.87 0.98 -4.08
CA LEU A 278 -17.59 0.30 -3.90
C LEU A 278 -17.76 -1.23 -3.85
N LYS A 279 -18.79 -1.74 -3.16
CA LYS A 279 -19.09 -3.18 -3.14
C LYS A 279 -19.47 -3.70 -4.51
N GLY A 280 -20.26 -2.95 -5.29
CA GLY A 280 -20.61 -3.31 -6.65
C GLY A 280 -19.37 -3.39 -7.55
N TYR A 281 -18.48 -2.42 -7.43
CA TYR A 281 -17.25 -2.34 -8.22
C TYR A 281 -16.18 -3.36 -7.81
N LEU A 282 -15.86 -3.43 -6.52
CA LEU A 282 -14.78 -4.24 -5.96
C LEU A 282 -15.24 -5.66 -5.60
N GLY A 283 -16.55 -5.93 -5.55
CA GLY A 283 -17.12 -7.22 -5.10
C GLY A 283 -17.14 -7.37 -3.57
N SER A 284 -16.50 -6.46 -2.85
CA SER A 284 -16.46 -6.41 -1.40
C SER A 284 -16.38 -4.96 -0.92
N VAL A 285 -16.77 -4.72 0.33
CA VAL A 285 -16.64 -3.39 0.94
C VAL A 285 -15.19 -3.23 1.41
N PRO A 286 -14.46 -2.18 0.98
CA PRO A 286 -13.12 -1.91 1.50
C PRO A 286 -13.14 -1.76 3.02
N PRO A 287 -12.17 -2.38 3.74
CA PRO A 287 -12.11 -2.28 5.19
C PRO A 287 -11.82 -0.86 5.66
N ASP A 288 -12.25 -0.55 6.87
CA ASP A 288 -11.74 0.59 7.63
C ASP A 288 -10.27 0.33 8.00
N LEU A 289 -9.42 1.36 7.83
CA LEU A 289 -7.97 1.22 8.01
C LEU A 289 -7.50 1.58 9.43
N SER A 290 -8.40 2.05 10.31
CA SER A 290 -8.06 2.56 11.65
C SER A 290 -7.30 1.55 12.51
N MET A 291 -7.51 0.25 12.31
CA MET A 291 -6.86 -0.81 13.12
C MET A 291 -5.95 -1.71 12.29
N MET A 292 -5.67 -1.35 11.04
CA MET A 292 -4.93 -2.22 10.12
C MET A 292 -3.46 -2.36 10.51
N ILE A 293 -2.82 -1.29 11.00
CA ILE A 293 -1.44 -1.35 11.51
C ILE A 293 -1.30 -2.34 12.67
N ARG A 294 -2.27 -2.37 13.61
CA ARG A 294 -2.24 -3.28 14.77
C ARG A 294 -2.57 -4.72 14.41
N SER A 295 -3.47 -4.93 13.44
CA SER A 295 -3.91 -6.27 13.06
C SER A 295 -2.99 -6.96 12.05
N ARG A 296 -2.29 -6.20 11.21
CA ARG A 296 -1.43 -6.73 10.15
C ARG A 296 0.06 -6.47 10.37
N GLY A 297 0.41 -5.40 11.07
CA GLY A 297 1.78 -4.94 11.25
C GLY A 297 2.28 -4.08 10.09
N GLU A 298 3.33 -3.32 10.36
CA GLU A 298 3.93 -2.37 9.42
C GLU A 298 4.48 -3.04 8.15
N GLN A 299 5.20 -4.17 8.31
CA GLN A 299 5.78 -4.90 7.19
C GLN A 299 4.70 -5.40 6.22
N TYR A 300 3.60 -5.95 6.73
CA TYR A 300 2.50 -6.40 5.88
C TYR A 300 1.93 -5.25 5.05
N LEU A 301 1.70 -4.08 5.66
CA LEU A 301 1.17 -2.93 4.94
C LEU A 301 2.14 -2.45 3.85
N ASN A 302 3.44 -2.40 4.16
CA ASN A 302 4.46 -2.04 3.19
C ASN A 302 4.45 -2.98 1.97
N ASP A 303 4.43 -4.29 2.22
CA ASP A 303 4.51 -5.30 1.17
C ASP A 303 3.19 -5.42 0.38
N PHE A 304 2.07 -4.97 0.96
CA PHE A 304 0.73 -5.07 0.38
C PHE A 304 0.36 -3.89 -0.52
N VAL A 305 0.59 -2.66 -0.09
CA VAL A 305 0.07 -1.43 -0.74
C VAL A 305 0.45 -1.33 -2.21
N ASN A 306 1.70 -1.66 -2.53
CA ASN A 306 2.24 -1.60 -3.88
C ASN A 306 2.32 -2.95 -4.59
N ASN A 307 1.90 -4.06 -3.99
CA ASN A 307 1.66 -5.31 -4.71
C ASN A 307 0.66 -6.18 -3.95
N THR A 308 -0.62 -5.89 -4.12
CA THR A 308 -1.70 -6.53 -3.38
C THR A 308 -1.77 -8.05 -3.62
N GLN A 309 -1.30 -8.50 -4.78
CA GLN A 309 -1.31 -9.91 -5.20
C GLN A 309 -0.27 -10.76 -4.44
N LYS A 310 0.76 -10.17 -3.80
CA LYS A 310 1.72 -10.91 -2.96
C LYS A 310 1.05 -11.56 -1.74
N LEU A 311 0.15 -10.82 -1.11
CA LEU A 311 -0.44 -11.20 0.19
C LEU A 311 -1.92 -11.54 0.09
N LEU A 312 -2.63 -11.07 -0.94
CA LEU A 312 -4.03 -11.39 -1.18
C LEU A 312 -4.29 -11.66 -2.68
N PRO A 313 -3.86 -12.82 -3.22
CA PRO A 313 -4.07 -13.17 -4.62
C PRO A 313 -5.55 -13.11 -5.02
N GLY A 314 -5.83 -12.51 -6.18
CA GLY A 314 -7.17 -12.36 -6.71
C GLY A 314 -7.96 -11.18 -6.14
N THR A 315 -7.39 -10.39 -5.21
CA THR A 315 -8.07 -9.21 -4.67
C THR A 315 -8.39 -8.19 -5.77
N ALA A 316 -9.52 -7.51 -5.60
CA ALA A 316 -9.92 -6.39 -6.44
C ALA A 316 -9.32 -5.05 -5.99
N MET A 317 -8.64 -5.02 -4.83
CA MET A 317 -7.94 -3.82 -4.38
C MET A 317 -6.76 -3.57 -5.35
N PRO A 318 -6.79 -2.44 -6.08
CA PRO A 318 -5.70 -2.11 -6.98
C PRO A 318 -4.44 -1.80 -6.18
N ARG A 319 -3.27 -2.01 -6.81
CA ARG A 319 -2.03 -1.36 -6.38
C ARG A 319 -2.28 0.14 -6.26
N VAL A 320 -1.75 0.76 -5.21
CA VAL A 320 -1.87 2.21 -5.03
C VAL A 320 -0.83 2.96 -5.88
N GLY A 321 0.40 2.44 -5.99
CA GLY A 321 1.45 2.99 -6.85
C GLY A 321 2.30 4.08 -6.20
N LEU A 322 2.29 4.16 -4.86
CA LEU A 322 2.97 5.20 -4.10
C LEU A 322 4.49 5.13 -4.29
N ASN A 323 5.14 6.28 -4.43
CA ASN A 323 6.59 6.35 -4.25
C ASN A 323 6.97 6.06 -2.77
N GLU A 324 8.24 5.73 -2.54
CA GLU A 324 8.73 5.29 -1.22
C GLU A 324 8.45 6.31 -0.11
N ALA A 325 8.75 7.58 -0.38
CA ALA A 325 8.54 8.65 0.59
C ALA A 325 7.06 8.84 0.96
N THR A 326 6.16 8.72 -0.02
CA THR A 326 4.72 8.83 0.20
C THR A 326 4.17 7.62 0.92
N GLN A 327 4.60 6.40 0.57
CA GLN A 327 4.17 5.19 1.27
C GLN A 327 4.59 5.22 2.75
N ALA A 328 5.82 5.64 3.05
CA ALA A 328 6.30 5.79 4.42
C ALA A 328 5.42 6.77 5.23
N LYS A 329 5.06 7.91 4.64
CA LYS A 329 4.16 8.90 5.27
C LYS A 329 2.74 8.38 5.46
N VAL A 330 2.18 7.68 4.47
CA VAL A 330 0.84 7.07 4.55
C VAL A 330 0.80 6.02 5.65
N ILE A 331 1.81 5.15 5.73
CA ILE A 331 1.91 4.14 6.80
C ILE A 331 2.12 4.80 8.16
N SER A 332 2.92 5.88 8.25
CA SER A 332 3.08 6.66 9.48
C SER A 332 1.76 7.25 9.96
N TYR A 333 0.92 7.78 9.06
CA TYR A 333 -0.43 8.24 9.41
C TYR A 333 -1.32 7.10 9.91
N ILE A 334 -1.36 5.97 9.21
CA ILE A 334 -2.13 4.79 9.65
C ILE A 334 -1.65 4.31 11.03
N GLU A 335 -0.34 4.38 11.31
CA GLU A 335 0.23 4.10 12.62
C GLU A 335 -0.21 5.10 13.69
N LYS A 336 -0.12 6.40 13.43
CA LYS A 336 -0.53 7.45 14.37
C LYS A 336 -2.00 7.36 14.74
N VAL A 337 -2.85 6.97 13.79
CA VAL A 337 -4.28 6.76 14.04
C VAL A 337 -4.55 5.44 14.77
N GLY A 338 -3.99 4.33 14.28
CA GLY A 338 -4.29 3.00 14.81
C GLY A 338 -3.54 2.65 16.09
N ASP A 339 -2.47 3.39 16.38
CA ASP A 339 -1.59 3.17 17.50
C ASP A 339 -1.11 4.50 18.12
N SER A 340 -2.05 5.38 18.44
CA SER A 340 -1.79 6.72 18.97
C SER A 340 -0.97 6.76 20.28
N LYS A 341 -0.80 5.61 20.95
CA LYS A 341 -0.03 5.45 22.20
C LYS A 341 1.18 4.53 22.04
N LYS A 342 1.68 4.34 20.82
CA LYS A 342 2.84 3.49 20.54
C LYS A 342 4.06 3.87 21.40
N GLU A 343 4.43 5.15 21.41
CA GLU A 343 5.58 5.66 22.19
C GLU A 343 5.42 5.37 23.70
N GLU A 344 4.23 5.65 24.27
CA GLU A 344 3.92 5.35 25.67
C GLU A 344 4.05 3.84 25.96
N ARG A 345 3.54 3.00 25.05
CA ARG A 345 3.57 1.54 25.22
C ARG A 345 4.98 0.97 25.11
N GLU A 346 5.77 1.42 24.15
CA GLU A 346 7.15 0.96 23.96
C GLU A 346 8.03 1.35 25.15
N SER A 347 7.90 2.60 25.61
CA SER A 347 8.58 3.08 26.81
C SER A 347 8.18 2.29 28.05
N LEU A 348 6.87 2.14 28.30
CA LEU A 348 6.35 1.38 29.44
C LEU A 348 6.78 -0.11 29.38
N GLY A 349 6.81 -0.70 28.19
CA GLY A 349 7.26 -2.07 27.97
C GLY A 349 8.71 -2.29 28.43
N ILE A 350 9.61 -1.34 28.13
CA ILE A 350 11.00 -1.38 28.59
C ILE A 350 11.07 -1.34 30.12
N TYR A 351 10.33 -0.42 30.76
CA TYR A 351 10.29 -0.35 32.22
C TYR A 351 9.77 -1.64 32.87
N ILE A 352 8.73 -2.24 32.30
CA ILE A 352 8.17 -3.52 32.77
C ILE A 352 9.19 -4.66 32.63
N MET A 353 9.90 -4.74 31.49
CA MET A 353 10.94 -5.76 31.28
C MET A 353 12.06 -5.62 32.31
N ILE A 354 12.54 -4.40 32.57
CA ILE A 354 13.55 -4.13 33.59
C ILE A 354 13.05 -4.54 34.99
N PHE A 355 11.80 -4.20 35.33
CA PHE A 355 11.18 -4.58 36.60
C PHE A 355 11.18 -6.11 36.78
N PHE A 356 10.76 -6.88 35.77
CA PHE A 356 10.74 -8.34 35.85
C PHE A 356 12.14 -8.95 35.95
N VAL A 357 13.15 -8.37 35.28
CA VAL A 357 14.55 -8.80 35.42
C VAL A 357 15.04 -8.60 36.85
N ILE A 358 14.81 -7.42 37.44
CA ILE A 358 15.19 -7.11 38.83
C ILE A 358 14.48 -8.04 39.81
N LEU A 359 13.16 -8.22 39.66
CA LEU A 359 12.37 -9.10 40.50
C LEU A 359 12.86 -10.55 40.42
N SER A 360 13.23 -11.02 39.23
CA SER A 360 13.78 -12.36 39.02
C SER A 360 15.11 -12.56 39.73
N ILE A 361 15.99 -11.55 39.72
CA ILE A 361 17.24 -11.56 40.48
C ILE A 361 16.96 -11.68 41.98
N PHE A 362 16.06 -10.86 42.52
CA PHE A 362 15.68 -10.93 43.93
C PHE A 362 15.07 -12.29 44.30
N ALA A 363 14.21 -12.85 43.45
CA ALA A 363 13.63 -14.17 43.67
C ALA A 363 14.70 -15.27 43.72
N ILE A 364 15.71 -15.22 42.83
CA ILE A 364 16.83 -16.17 42.82
C ILE A 364 17.70 -16.01 44.07
N LEU A 365 18.03 -14.77 44.46
CA LEU A 365 18.83 -14.49 45.65
C LEU A 365 18.10 -14.92 46.93
N TRP A 366 16.80 -14.65 47.02
CA TRP A 366 15.96 -15.06 48.14
C TRP A 366 15.87 -16.59 48.23
N LYS A 367 15.64 -17.27 47.09
CA LYS A 367 15.68 -18.73 47.02
C LYS A 367 17.02 -19.27 47.53
N ARG A 368 18.15 -18.72 47.08
CA ARG A 368 19.49 -19.12 47.55
C ARG A 368 19.66 -18.93 49.06
N SER A 369 19.22 -17.80 49.60
CA SER A 369 19.33 -17.49 51.03
C SER A 369 18.48 -18.40 51.92
N VAL A 370 17.28 -18.77 51.46
CA VAL A 370 16.41 -19.70 52.20
C VAL A 370 17.00 -21.12 52.16
N TRP A 371 17.49 -21.54 51.00
CA TRP A 371 18.08 -22.88 50.83
C TRP A 371 19.38 -23.07 51.63
N SER A 372 20.20 -22.03 51.76
CA SER A 372 21.43 -22.09 52.58
C SER A 372 21.18 -22.13 54.10
N LYS A 373 19.92 -22.05 54.54
CA LYS A 373 19.53 -22.18 55.96
C LYS A 373 18.86 -23.52 56.26
N LEU A 374 18.44 -24.26 55.23
CA LEU A 374 17.76 -25.55 55.33
C LEU A 374 18.71 -26.74 55.07
N HIS A 375 19.86 -26.46 54.45
CA HIS A 375 21.01 -27.33 54.27
C HIS A 375 22.26 -26.53 54.62
#